data_AF-A0A2R7SJL2-F1
#
_entry.id   AF-A0A2R7SJL2-F1
#
_cell.length_a   1.000
_cell.length_b   1.000
_cell.length_c   1.000
_cell.angle_alpha   90.00
_cell.angle_beta   90.00
_cell.angle_gamma   90.00
#
_symmetry.space_group_name_H-M   'P 1'
#
loop_
_entity.id
_entity.type
_entity.pdbx_description
1 polymer ?
#
loop_
_entity_poly.entity_id
_entity_poly.type
_entity_poly.pdbx_seq_one_letter_code
_entity_poly.pdbx_strand_id
1 'polypeptide(L)'
;MKWLLALLLAGSAHAQTLHYLGQQIVPTGTSFRNVPVGGLSSIDYVPATGRYLAISDDRSDRGPARFYELTLDLGKFRRSPEPGQAGVTVVDMTPILDNDGQPFGRNQVDPESLRLDAKRGLIYWSNEGQRSSSGMQNPTVRRMQP
;
A
#
# COMPACT_ATOMS: atom_id res chain seq x y z
N MET A 1 -7.16 -61.34 -9.18
CA MET A 1 -7.94 -60.22 -9.75
C MET A 1 -7.00 -59.05 -10.00
N LYS A 2 -7.15 -58.38 -11.15
CA LYS A 2 -6.23 -57.39 -11.74
C LYS A 2 -6.01 -56.16 -10.84
N TRP A 3 -4.77 -55.70 -10.70
CA TRP A 3 -4.46 -54.34 -10.26
C TRP A 3 -4.49 -53.41 -11.48
N LEU A 4 -5.31 -52.37 -11.43
CA LEU A 4 -5.40 -51.32 -12.44
C LEU A 4 -4.43 -50.20 -12.04
N LEU A 5 -3.44 -49.91 -12.87
CA LEU A 5 -2.53 -48.78 -12.66
C LEU A 5 -3.17 -47.53 -13.27
N ALA A 6 -3.58 -46.58 -12.43
CA ALA A 6 -4.01 -45.26 -12.88
C ALA A 6 -2.76 -44.40 -13.15
N LEU A 7 -2.59 -43.96 -14.40
CA LEU A 7 -1.56 -42.98 -14.76
C LEU A 7 -2.05 -41.59 -14.33
N LEU A 8 -1.45 -41.03 -13.28
CA LEU A 8 -1.65 -39.63 -12.90
C LEU A 8 -0.88 -38.75 -13.89
N LEU A 9 -1.60 -38.06 -14.78
CA LEU A 9 -1.06 -36.93 -15.53
C LEU A 9 -0.86 -35.78 -14.54
N ALA A 10 0.37 -35.63 -14.02
CA ALA A 10 0.76 -34.46 -13.28
C ALA A 10 0.82 -33.27 -14.25
N GLY A 11 -0.21 -32.40 -14.22
CA GLY A 11 -0.17 -31.12 -14.90
C GLY A 11 1.00 -30.31 -14.38
N SER A 12 1.85 -29.81 -15.27
CA SER A 12 2.96 -28.91 -14.89
C SER A 12 2.38 -27.66 -14.25
N ALA A 13 2.51 -27.55 -12.93
CA ALA A 13 2.30 -26.29 -12.24
C ALA A 13 3.30 -25.29 -12.84
N HIS A 14 2.81 -24.27 -13.53
CA HIS A 14 3.62 -23.12 -13.89
C HIS A 14 4.00 -22.41 -12.58
N ALA A 15 5.15 -22.76 -12.02
CA ALA A 15 5.71 -22.03 -10.90
C ALA A 15 6.10 -20.63 -11.41
N GLN A 16 5.32 -19.62 -11.03
CA GLN A 16 5.68 -18.24 -11.32
C GLN A 16 6.99 -17.93 -10.58
N THR A 17 8.01 -17.50 -11.31
CA THR A 17 9.31 -17.18 -10.71
C THR A 17 9.26 -15.77 -10.12
N LEU A 18 9.45 -15.66 -8.80
CA LEU A 18 9.55 -14.38 -8.12
C LEU A 18 10.98 -13.83 -8.21
N HIS A 19 11.15 -12.67 -8.84
CA HIS A 19 12.43 -11.97 -8.89
C HIS A 19 12.45 -10.82 -7.88
N TYR A 20 13.03 -11.06 -6.71
CA TYR A 20 13.17 -10.01 -5.69
C TYR A 20 14.23 -8.97 -6.11
N LEU A 21 13.78 -7.74 -6.35
CA LEU A 21 14.62 -6.62 -6.79
C LEU A 21 15.48 -6.04 -5.64
N GLY A 22 15.05 -6.19 -4.39
CA GLY A 22 15.66 -5.59 -3.22
C GLY A 22 14.68 -4.72 -2.45
N GLN A 23 15.21 -3.91 -1.52
CA GLN A 23 14.43 -3.02 -0.67
C GLN A 23 15.17 -1.71 -0.37
N GLN A 24 14.39 -0.74 0.11
CA GLN A 24 14.84 0.45 0.82
C GLN A 24 14.02 0.50 2.11
N ILE A 25 14.70 0.70 3.23
CA ILE A 25 14.08 0.75 4.54
C ILE A 25 14.13 2.21 4.98
N VAL A 26 13.01 2.91 4.85
CA VAL A 26 12.85 4.27 5.37
C VAL A 26 13.14 4.26 6.87
N PRO A 27 14.14 5.01 7.37
CA PRO A 27 14.49 4.99 8.78
C PRO A 27 13.32 5.39 9.67
N THR A 28 13.19 4.73 10.82
CA THR A 28 12.20 5.10 11.84
C THR A 28 12.38 6.56 12.25
N GLY A 29 11.27 7.28 12.38
CA GLY A 29 11.26 8.72 12.71
C GLY A 29 11.38 9.63 11.50
N THR A 30 11.55 9.09 10.28
CA THR A 30 11.42 9.88 9.05
C THR A 30 10.04 10.52 8.99
N SER A 31 10.00 11.81 8.69
CA SER A 31 8.76 12.56 8.54
C SER A 31 8.76 13.40 7.27
N PHE A 32 7.57 13.67 6.76
CA PHE A 32 7.33 14.60 5.66
C PHE A 32 6.29 15.61 6.11
N ARG A 33 6.64 16.90 6.08
CA ARG A 33 5.80 18.00 6.60
C ARG A 33 5.26 17.71 8.02
N ASN A 34 6.15 17.26 8.92
CA ASN A 34 5.86 16.87 10.31
C ASN A 34 4.92 15.67 10.51
N VAL A 35 4.58 14.93 9.45
CA VAL A 35 3.82 13.68 9.54
C VAL A 35 4.78 12.50 9.38
N PRO A 36 4.74 11.48 10.26
CA PRO A 36 5.58 10.30 10.14
C PRO A 36 5.33 9.53 8.82
N VAL A 37 6.41 9.28 8.07
CA VAL A 37 6.39 8.41 6.91
C VAL A 37 6.51 6.97 7.40
N GLY A 38 5.52 6.14 7.10
CA GLY A 38 5.48 4.75 7.58
C GLY A 38 4.09 4.15 7.42
N GLY A 39 3.96 2.89 7.85
CA GLY A 39 2.72 2.15 7.71
C GLY A 39 2.33 1.92 6.25
N LEU A 40 3.29 1.77 5.34
CA LEU A 40 2.97 1.70 3.91
C LEU A 40 2.41 0.31 3.58
N SER A 41 1.14 0.24 3.17
CA SER A 41 0.42 -1.02 2.94
C SER A 41 0.13 -1.32 1.46
N SER A 42 0.16 -0.31 0.59
CA SER A 42 -0.01 -0.48 -0.86
C SER A 42 0.77 0.56 -1.65
N ILE A 43 1.12 0.20 -2.90
CA ILE A 43 1.78 1.07 -3.87
C ILE A 43 1.13 0.92 -5.25
N ASP A 44 1.01 2.01 -6.00
CA ASP A 44 0.56 2.01 -7.40
C ASP A 44 1.38 2.99 -8.25
N TYR A 45 1.54 2.71 -9.54
CA TYR A 45 2.35 3.52 -10.45
C TYR A 45 1.50 4.57 -11.17
N VAL A 46 2.05 5.79 -11.34
CA VAL A 46 1.42 6.90 -12.06
C VAL A 46 2.15 7.10 -13.39
N PRO A 47 1.64 6.55 -14.52
CA PRO A 47 2.38 6.59 -15.79
C PRO A 47 2.66 8.01 -16.31
N ALA A 48 1.79 8.96 -15.99
CA ALA A 48 1.92 10.34 -16.45
C ALA A 48 3.13 11.08 -15.85
N THR A 49 3.56 10.71 -14.64
CA THR A 49 4.65 11.39 -13.92
C THR A 49 5.84 10.47 -13.63
N GLY A 50 5.69 9.16 -13.85
CA GLY A 50 6.68 8.16 -13.45
C GLY A 50 6.82 8.00 -11.94
N ARG A 51 5.88 8.55 -11.15
CA ARG A 51 5.86 8.49 -9.70
C ARG A 51 5.00 7.33 -9.21
N TYR A 52 4.96 7.15 -7.90
CA TYR A 52 4.19 6.12 -7.23
C TYR A 52 3.29 6.72 -6.16
N LEU A 53 2.07 6.22 -6.04
CA LEU A 53 1.20 6.50 -4.91
C LEU A 53 1.38 5.39 -3.88
N ALA A 54 1.60 5.73 -2.62
CA ALA A 54 1.68 4.77 -1.52
C ALA A 54 0.73 5.17 -0.39
N ILE A 55 -0.15 4.27 0.05
CA ILE A 55 -1.10 4.55 1.14
C ILE A 55 -0.53 4.12 2.48
N SER A 56 -0.88 4.86 3.54
CA SER A 56 -0.53 4.52 4.92
C SER A 56 -1.71 3.83 5.61
N ASP A 57 -1.44 2.70 6.27
CA ASP A 57 -2.32 1.97 7.20
C ASP A 57 -2.45 2.65 8.56
N ASP A 58 -1.78 3.79 8.77
CA ASP A 58 -1.98 4.55 9.99
C ASP A 58 -3.44 4.96 10.10
N ARG A 59 -4.07 4.47 11.16
CA ARG A 59 -5.52 4.59 11.44
C ARG A 59 -5.92 5.99 11.91
N SER A 60 -5.24 7.00 11.40
CA SER A 60 -5.17 8.36 11.92
C SER A 60 -4.64 8.45 13.38
N ASP A 61 -3.75 7.52 13.78
CA ASP A 61 -3.19 7.47 15.13
C ASP A 61 -1.99 8.42 15.29
N ARG A 62 -1.12 8.47 14.28
CA ARG A 62 0.15 9.22 14.30
C ARG A 62 0.15 10.46 13.39
N GLY A 63 -0.91 10.65 12.63
CA GLY A 63 -1.16 11.78 11.74
C GLY A 63 -2.56 11.65 11.13
N PRO A 64 -2.99 12.53 10.22
CA PRO A 64 -4.21 12.27 9.43
C PRO A 64 -4.03 10.99 8.60
N ALA A 65 -5.09 10.27 8.26
CA ALA A 65 -5.02 9.26 7.20
C ALA A 65 -4.48 9.88 5.92
N ARG A 66 -3.58 9.20 5.21
CA ARG A 66 -2.88 9.78 4.06
C ARG A 66 -2.44 8.76 3.03
N PHE A 67 -2.19 9.27 1.83
CA PHE A 67 -1.30 8.66 0.88
C PHE A 67 -0.15 9.61 0.53
N TYR A 68 0.95 9.03 0.07
CA TYR A 68 2.16 9.71 -0.34
C TYR A 68 2.32 9.58 -1.84
N GLU A 69 2.91 10.61 -2.45
CA GLU A 69 3.52 10.49 -3.77
C GLU A 69 5.03 10.30 -3.61
N LEU A 70 5.58 9.26 -4.24
CA LEU A 70 6.97 8.84 -4.12
C LEU A 70 7.66 8.83 -5.48
N THR A 71 8.94 9.16 -5.51
CA THR A 71 9.84 8.66 -6.57
C THR A 71 10.63 7.47 -6.05
N LEU A 72 10.79 6.47 -6.92
CA LEU A 72 11.61 5.29 -6.64
C LEU A 72 12.74 5.18 -7.67
N ASP A 73 13.97 5.10 -7.19
CA ASP A 73 15.14 4.72 -7.98
C ASP A 73 15.47 3.26 -7.67
N LEU A 74 14.92 2.36 -8.48
CA LEU A 74 15.06 0.92 -8.29
C LEU A 74 16.52 0.45 -8.46
N GLY A 75 17.38 1.22 -9.13
CA GLY A 75 18.82 0.92 -9.24
C GLY A 75 19.56 1.03 -7.90
N LYS A 76 18.96 1.72 -6.92
CA LYS A 76 19.50 1.84 -5.55
C LYS A 76 18.89 0.84 -4.57
N PHE A 77 17.91 0.04 -5.00
CA PHE A 77 17.34 -0.99 -4.14
C PHE A 77 18.39 -2.08 -3.88
N ARG A 78 18.50 -2.47 -2.61
CA ARG A 78 19.54 -3.39 -2.14
C ARG A 78 18.92 -4.54 -1.39
N ARG A 79 19.51 -5.73 -1.50
CA ARG A 79 19.11 -6.91 -0.72
C ARG A 79 19.79 -6.87 0.64
N SER A 80 19.43 -5.89 1.46
CA SER A 80 20.08 -5.62 2.74
C SER A 80 19.05 -5.18 3.79
N PRO A 81 19.14 -5.68 5.04
CA PRO A 81 18.22 -5.32 6.12
C PRO A 81 18.54 -3.97 6.77
N GLU A 82 19.66 -3.33 6.41
CA GLU A 82 20.06 -2.06 7.01
C GLU A 82 19.14 -0.92 6.54
N PRO A 83 18.69 -0.05 7.46
CA PRO A 83 17.98 1.19 7.13
C PRO A 83 18.72 2.03 6.09
N GLY A 84 17.97 2.57 5.13
CA GLY A 84 18.45 3.41 4.04
C GLY A 84 17.35 3.67 3.01
N GLN A 85 17.23 4.94 2.60
CA GLN A 85 16.18 5.42 1.68
C GLN A 85 16.74 6.17 0.47
N ALA A 86 18.00 5.97 0.10
CA ALA A 86 18.63 6.67 -1.03
C ALA A 86 17.90 6.50 -2.37
N GLY A 87 17.12 5.43 -2.51
CA GLY A 87 16.25 5.16 -3.65
C GLY A 87 14.78 5.54 -3.47
N VAL A 88 14.41 6.23 -2.38
CA VAL A 88 13.02 6.63 -2.08
C VAL A 88 12.99 8.11 -1.73
N THR A 89 12.18 8.90 -2.43
CA THR A 89 11.90 10.29 -2.05
C THR A 89 10.41 10.48 -1.92
N VAL A 90 9.96 11.05 -0.81
CA VAL A 90 8.58 11.53 -0.64
C VAL A 90 8.48 12.89 -1.31
N VAL A 91 7.63 12.99 -2.34
CA VAL A 91 7.43 14.20 -3.13
C VAL A 91 6.26 15.01 -2.58
N ASP A 92 5.19 14.32 -2.23
CA ASP A 92 4.01 14.93 -1.65
C ASP A 92 3.27 14.00 -0.70
N MET A 93 2.33 14.57 0.05
CA MET A 93 1.44 13.85 0.94
C MET A 93 0.06 14.50 0.87
N THR A 94 -0.95 13.66 0.66
CA THR A 94 -2.35 14.08 0.58
C THR A 94 -3.16 13.40 1.68
N PRO A 95 -3.81 14.17 2.56
CA PRO A 95 -4.74 13.63 3.54
C PRO A 95 -5.95 12.96 2.86
N ILE A 96 -6.40 11.86 3.43
CA ILE A 96 -7.65 11.20 3.06
C ILE A 96 -8.73 11.74 3.98
N LEU A 97 -9.81 12.24 3.39
CA LEU A 97 -10.92 12.88 4.08
C LEU A 97 -12.14 11.95 4.12
N ASP A 98 -13.01 12.19 5.09
CA ASP A 98 -14.30 11.53 5.20
C ASP A 98 -15.33 12.11 4.20
N ASN A 99 -16.58 11.64 4.31
CA ASN A 99 -17.65 12.05 3.40
C ASN A 99 -18.06 13.52 3.56
N ASP A 100 -17.73 14.14 4.70
CA ASP A 100 -17.99 15.55 5.00
C ASP A 100 -16.78 16.45 4.68
N GLY A 101 -15.74 15.87 4.07
CA GLY A 101 -14.50 16.57 3.72
C GLY A 101 -13.64 16.88 4.95
N GLN A 102 -13.83 16.18 6.06
CA GLN A 102 -13.05 16.36 7.28
C GLN A 102 -12.00 15.26 7.45
N PRO A 103 -10.91 15.52 8.18
CA PRO A 103 -9.97 14.47 8.55
C PRO A 103 -10.64 13.40 9.42
N PHE A 104 -10.31 12.13 9.17
CA PHE A 104 -10.74 11.05 10.04
C PHE A 104 -10.22 11.23 11.46
N GLY A 105 -11.07 10.93 12.44
CA GLY A 105 -10.65 10.83 13.83
C GLY A 105 -9.73 9.63 14.06
N ARG A 106 -9.00 9.67 15.17
CA ARG A 106 -8.13 8.58 15.63
C ARG A 106 -8.87 7.24 15.66
N ASN A 107 -8.31 6.23 15.02
CA ASN A 107 -8.82 4.86 14.89
C ASN A 107 -10.18 4.72 14.21
N GLN A 108 -10.59 5.71 13.40
CA GLN A 108 -11.86 5.66 12.65
C GLN A 108 -11.73 5.20 11.20
N VAL A 109 -10.51 4.90 10.76
CA VAL A 109 -10.19 4.44 9.40
C VAL A 109 -9.06 3.43 9.48
N ASP A 110 -8.94 2.58 8.47
CA ASP A 110 -7.96 1.50 8.38
C ASP A 110 -7.54 1.27 6.91
N PRO A 111 -6.79 2.20 6.30
CA PRO A 111 -6.51 2.17 4.87
C PRO A 111 -5.48 1.08 4.49
N GLU A 112 -5.83 0.20 3.55
CA GLU A 112 -4.95 -0.93 3.21
C GLU A 112 -4.47 -0.95 1.76
N SER A 113 -5.34 -0.62 0.82
CA SER A 113 -5.02 -0.68 -0.61
C SER A 113 -5.45 0.58 -1.32
N LEU A 114 -4.71 0.95 -2.36
CA LEU A 114 -4.98 2.09 -3.22
C LEU A 114 -4.71 1.72 -4.68
N ARG A 115 -5.62 2.08 -5.60
CA ARG A 115 -5.47 1.91 -7.05
C ARG A 115 -5.87 3.17 -7.80
N LEU A 116 -5.04 3.58 -8.75
CA LEU A 116 -5.27 4.71 -9.63
C LEU A 116 -6.06 4.25 -10.87
N ASP A 117 -7.24 4.83 -11.07
CA ASP A 117 -7.93 4.85 -12.36
C ASP A 117 -7.49 6.09 -13.14
N ALA A 118 -6.36 5.95 -13.85
CA ALA A 118 -5.77 7.04 -14.62
C ALA A 118 -6.69 7.56 -15.75
N LYS A 119 -7.61 6.72 -16.24
CA LYS A 119 -8.55 7.12 -17.31
C LYS A 119 -9.63 8.06 -16.78
N ARG A 120 -10.10 7.85 -15.55
CA ARG A 120 -11.13 8.67 -14.92
C ARG A 120 -10.58 9.74 -13.98
N GLY A 121 -9.28 9.70 -13.68
CA GLY A 121 -8.68 10.58 -12.68
C GLY A 121 -9.23 10.30 -11.28
N LEU A 122 -9.46 9.02 -10.96
CA LEU A 122 -10.00 8.60 -9.67
C LEU A 122 -8.99 7.71 -8.95
N ILE A 123 -9.02 7.77 -7.63
CA ILE A 123 -8.36 6.78 -6.78
C ILE A 123 -9.43 5.94 -6.10
N TYR A 124 -9.29 4.62 -6.17
CA TYR A 124 -10.06 3.67 -5.37
C TYR A 124 -9.19 3.15 -4.24
N TRP A 125 -9.72 3.07 -3.04
CA TRP A 125 -8.97 2.58 -1.89
C TRP A 125 -9.84 1.74 -0.95
N SER A 126 -9.22 0.83 -0.22
CA SER A 126 -9.89 -0.04 0.74
C SER A 126 -9.64 0.43 2.17
N ASN A 127 -10.68 0.32 2.98
CA ASN A 127 -10.63 0.40 4.42
C ASN A 127 -10.93 -1.00 4.98
N GLU A 128 -9.99 -1.67 5.64
CA GLU A 128 -10.19 -3.03 6.18
C GLU A 128 -11.28 -3.06 7.25
N GLY A 129 -11.40 -1.98 8.01
CA GLY A 129 -12.39 -1.85 9.06
C GLY A 129 -11.77 -2.08 10.42
N GLN A 130 -12.53 -2.68 11.33
CA GLN A 130 -11.99 -3.19 12.58
C GLN A 130 -13.01 -4.09 13.24
N ARG A 131 -12.53 -5.11 13.94
CA ARG A 131 -13.31 -5.87 14.89
C ARG A 131 -12.63 -5.80 16.25
N SER A 132 -13.27 -5.12 17.20
CA SER A 132 -12.81 -5.03 18.58
C SER A 132 -13.94 -5.36 19.55
N SER A 133 -13.61 -5.51 20.83
CA SER A 133 -14.61 -5.57 21.89
C SER A 133 -15.45 -4.28 22.00
N SER A 134 -14.92 -3.16 21.50
CA SER A 134 -15.56 -1.84 21.53
C SER A 134 -16.42 -1.53 20.30
N GLY A 135 -16.42 -2.37 19.26
CA GLY A 135 -17.27 -2.18 18.09
C GLY A 135 -16.81 -2.90 16.83
N MET A 136 -17.59 -2.70 15.77
CA MET A 136 -17.34 -3.24 14.44
C MET A 136 -17.37 -2.11 13.42
N GLN A 137 -16.33 -2.01 12.60
CA GLN A 137 -16.35 -1.27 11.34
C GLN A 137 -16.21 -2.29 10.22
N ASN A 138 -17.18 -2.30 9.30
CA ASN A 138 -17.14 -3.20 8.16
C ASN A 138 -16.07 -2.74 7.15
N PRO A 139 -15.49 -3.69 6.39
CA PRO A 139 -14.63 -3.33 5.27
C PRO A 139 -15.39 -2.52 4.24
N THR A 140 -14.73 -1.53 3.63
CA THR A 140 -15.33 -0.71 2.57
C THR A 140 -14.32 -0.46 1.44
N VAL A 141 -14.85 -0.32 0.22
CA VAL A 141 -14.11 0.28 -0.90
C VAL A 141 -14.67 1.68 -1.10
N ARG A 142 -13.77 2.65 -1.19
CA ARG A 142 -14.07 4.07 -1.33
C ARG A 142 -13.39 4.61 -2.57
N ARG A 143 -13.87 5.75 -3.05
CA ARG A 143 -13.24 6.49 -4.14
C ARG A 143 -13.00 7.94 -3.74
N MET A 144 -11.94 8.53 -4.26
CA MET A 144 -11.64 9.96 -4.12
C MET A 144 -11.10 10.51 -5.44
N GLN A 145 -11.18 11.83 -5.59
CA GLN A 145 -10.44 12.56 -6.60
C GLN A 145 -9.11 12.99 -5.96
N PRO A 146 -7.96 12.67 -6.58
CA PRO A 146 -6.66 13.11 -6.09
C PRO A 146 -6.45 14.63 -6.17
#